data_AF-A0A662RCS8-F1
#
_entry.id   AF-A0A662RCS8-F1
#
_cell.length_a   1.000
_cell.length_b   1.000
_cell.length_c   1.000
_cell.angle_alpha   90.00
_cell.angle_beta   90.00
_cell.angle_gamma   90.00
#
_symmetry.space_group_name_H-M   'P 1'
#
loop_
_entity.id
_entity.type
_entity.pdbx_description
1 polymer ?
#
loop_
_entity_poly.entity_id
_entity_poly.type
_entity_poly.pdbx_seq_one_letter_code
_entity_poly.pdbx_strand_id
1 'polypeptide(L)' 'MQDSDTTKYVIQATISTDGLIERPDVVGAIFGQTEGLLGSDLDLRDLQKTGRIGRIDVAISSKAGKSSGTITIPSSLDR' A
#
# COMPACT_ATOMS: atom_id res chain seq x y z
N MET A 1 -6.53 1.21 24.79
CA MET A 1 -6.44 1.45 23.34
C MET A 1 -6.42 0.08 22.69
N GLN A 2 -7.33 -0.18 21.76
CA GLN A 2 -7.70 -1.53 21.34
C GLN A 2 -6.77 -1.97 20.19
N ASP A 3 -5.69 -2.67 20.51
CA ASP A 3 -4.88 -3.38 19.51
C ASP A 3 -5.71 -4.54 18.96
N SER A 4 -6.32 -4.33 17.79
CA SER A 4 -6.87 -5.42 16.98
C SER A 4 -5.72 -6.10 16.24
N ASP A 5 -4.87 -6.76 17.02
CA ASP A 5 -3.61 -7.35 16.58
C ASP A 5 -3.88 -8.66 15.80
N THR A 6 -4.24 -8.51 14.53
CA THR A 6 -4.37 -9.64 13.59
C THR A 6 -3.53 -9.41 12.34
N THR A 7 -2.39 -8.72 12.45
CA THR A 7 -1.42 -8.64 11.36
C THR A 7 -0.59 -9.91 11.35
N LYS A 8 -0.73 -10.74 10.31
CA LYS A 8 0.07 -11.98 10.17
C LYS A 8 1.36 -11.73 9.40
N TYR A 9 1.32 -10.85 8.41
CA TYR A 9 2.45 -10.49 7.57
C TYR A 9 2.48 -8.98 7.31
N VAL A 10 3.67 -8.43 7.10
CA VAL A 10 3.85 -7.04 6.68
C VAL A 10 4.46 -7.04 5.29
N ILE A 11 3.73 -6.52 4.32
CA ILE A 11 4.24 -6.29 2.96
C ILE A 11 5.07 -5.01 3.00
N GLN A 12 6.32 -5.09 2.56
CA GLN A 12 7.20 -3.94 2.40
C GLN A 12 7.60 -3.79 0.93
N ALA A 13 7.46 -2.58 0.41
CA ALA A 13 7.90 -2.22 -0.93
C ALA A 13 8.64 -0.88 -0.90
N THR A 14 9.51 -0.67 -1.87
CA THR A 14 10.20 0.61 -2.09
C THR A 14 9.69 1.23 -3.39
N ILE A 15 9.64 2.56 -3.41
CA ILE A 15 9.25 3.33 -4.60
C ILE A 15 10.35 4.33 -4.93
N SER A 16 10.61 4.49 -6.22
CA SER A 16 11.50 5.52 -6.75
C SER A 16 10.90 6.06 -8.05
N THR A 17 10.86 7.38 -8.18
CA THR A 17 10.32 8.06 -9.35
C THR A 17 11.19 9.24 -9.74
N ASP A 18 11.26 9.51 -11.05
CA ASP A 18 11.70 10.80 -11.56
C ASP A 18 10.50 11.75 -11.57
N GLY A 19 10.62 12.89 -10.88
CA GLY A 19 9.53 13.81 -10.63
C GLY A 19 9.17 13.93 -9.15
N LEU A 20 8.45 14.99 -8.83
CA LEU A 20 7.91 15.26 -7.50
C LEU A 20 6.55 14.59 -7.39
N ILE A 21 6.39 13.67 -6.44
CA ILE A 21 5.11 13.03 -6.14
C ILE A 21 4.81 13.06 -4.65
N GLU A 22 3.54 13.00 -4.31
CA GLU A 22 3.06 12.96 -2.94
C GLU A 22 2.43 11.60 -2.59
N ARG A 23 2.16 11.40 -1.30
CA ARG A 23 1.51 10.18 -0.80
C ARG A 23 0.23 9.80 -1.55
N PRO A 24 -0.70 10.72 -1.88
CA PRO A 24 -1.90 10.39 -2.64
C PRO A 24 -1.61 9.81 -4.02
N ASP A 25 -0.56 10.29 -4.70
CA ASP A 25 -0.17 9.80 -6.02
C ASP A 25 0.30 8.35 -5.96
N VAL A 26 1.13 8.02 -4.95
CA VAL A 26 1.61 6.65 -4.73
C VAL A 26 0.46 5.70 -4.41
N VAL A 27 -0.45 6.11 -3.52
CA VAL A 27 -1.62 5.30 -3.15
C VAL A 27 -2.52 5.10 -4.38
N GLY A 28 -2.77 6.16 -5.15
CA GLY A 28 -3.53 6.11 -6.39
C GLY A 28 -2.91 5.17 -7.42
N ALA A 29 -1.58 5.21 -7.58
CA ALA A 29 -0.85 4.33 -8.47
C ALA A 29 -0.94 2.86 -8.04
N ILE A 30 -0.80 2.55 -6.75
CA ILE A 30 -0.94 1.17 -6.24
C ILE A 30 -2.33 0.63 -6.57
N PHE A 31 -3.39 1.36 -6.23
CA PHE A 31 -4.75 0.91 -6.51
C PHE A 31 -5.04 0.83 -8.01
N GLY A 32 -4.70 1.87 -8.77
CA GLY A 32 -4.96 1.92 -10.20
C GLY A 32 -4.19 0.87 -11.01
N GLN A 33 -2.98 0.50 -10.57
CA GLN A 33 -2.19 -0.55 -11.26
C GLN A 33 -2.57 -1.96 -10.82
N THR A 34 -3.07 -2.16 -9.61
CA THR A 34 -3.46 -3.51 -9.14
C THR A 34 -4.89 -3.90 -9.49
N GLU A 35 -5.74 -2.91 -9.76
CA GLU A 35 -7.12 -3.12 -10.18
C GLU A 35 -7.18 -3.97 -11.47
N GLY A 36 -7.87 -5.11 -11.38
CA GLY A 36 -8.05 -6.04 -12.50
C GLY A 36 -6.85 -6.94 -12.82
N LEU A 37 -5.68 -6.76 -12.19
CA LEU A 37 -4.51 -7.62 -12.44
C LEU A 37 -4.48 -8.89 -11.58
N LEU A 38 -4.96 -8.82 -10.34
CA LEU A 38 -4.78 -9.89 -9.35
C LEU A 38 -6.01 -10.81 -9.20
N GLY A 39 -7.07 -10.58 -9.98
CA GLY A 39 -8.36 -11.25 -9.84
C GLY A 39 -9.23 -10.63 -8.74
N SER A 40 -10.52 -11.00 -8.71
CA SER A 40 -11.52 -10.41 -7.79
C SER A 40 -11.20 -10.62 -6.31
N ASP A 41 -10.57 -11.74 -5.97
CA ASP A 41 -10.31 -12.13 -4.58
C ASP A 41 -9.09 -11.40 -3.98
N LEU A 42 -8.27 -10.79 -4.84
CA LEU A 42 -7.06 -10.05 -4.47
C LEU A 42 -7.18 -8.55 -4.78
N ASP A 43 -8.39 -8.05 -4.98
CA ASP A 43 -8.64 -6.62 -5.08
C ASP A 43 -8.27 -5.92 -3.77
N LEU A 44 -7.29 -5.02 -3.82
CA LEU A 44 -6.78 -4.35 -2.62
C LEU A 44 -7.85 -3.50 -1.91
N ARG A 45 -8.81 -2.92 -2.63
CA ARG A 45 -9.87 -2.11 -2.02
C ARG A 45 -10.81 -3.00 -1.22
N ASP A 46 -11.19 -4.15 -1.78
CA ASP A 46 -12.07 -5.09 -1.09
C ASP A 46 -11.36 -5.83 0.04
N LEU A 47 -10.08 -6.17 -0.13
CA LEU A 47 -9.24 -6.69 0.95
C LEU A 47 -9.12 -5.70 2.11
N GLN A 48 -9.05 -4.39 1.82
CA GLN A 48 -8.99 -3.36 2.86
C GLN A 48 -10.34 -3.20 3.57
N LYS A 49 -11.47 -3.25 2.83
CA LYS A 49 -12.82 -3.20 3.41
C LYS A 49 -13.13 -4.41 4.30
N THR A 50 -12.68 -5.59 3.88
CA THR A 50 -12.86 -6.85 4.62
C THR A 50 -11.87 -7.02 5.77
N GLY A 51 -10.89 -6.11 5.91
CA GLY A 51 -9.90 -6.14 6.97
C GLY A 51 -8.79 -7.17 6.79
N ARG A 52 -8.70 -7.80 5.61
CA ARG A 52 -7.63 -8.75 5.23
C ARG A 52 -6.30 -8.04 4.95
N ILE A 53 -6.35 -6.77 4.57
CA ILE A 53 -5.18 -5.88 4.57
C ILE A 53 -5.48 -4.63 5.40
N GLY A 54 -4.43 -4.11 6.03
CA GLY A 54 -4.46 -2.89 6.81
C GLY A 54 -4.40 -1.62 5.95
N ARG A 55 -4.10 -0.50 6.61
CA ARG A 55 -3.87 0.76 5.90
C ARG A 55 -2.55 0.70 5.15
N ILE A 56 -2.57 1.14 3.89
CA ILE A 56 -1.36 1.37 3.10
C ILE A 56 -0.68 2.62 3.65
N ASP A 57 0.43 2.42 4.33
CA ASP A 57 1.30 3.50 4.78
C ASP A 57 2.37 3.76 3.74
N VAL A 58 2.63 5.04 3.48
CA VAL A 58 3.57 5.48 2.46
C VAL A 58 4.38 6.62 3.05
N ALA A 59 5.67 6.37 3.25
CA ALA A 59 6.65 7.40 3.59
C ALA A 59 7.41 7.76 2.32
N ILE A 60 7.25 9.00 1.85
CA ILE A 60 7.91 9.49 0.65
C ILE A 60 8.69 10.76 0.95
N SER A 61 9.87 10.87 0.35
CA SER A 61 10.72 12.05 0.40
C SER A 61 11.14 12.43 -1.00
N SER A 62 11.10 13.73 -1.27
CA SER A 62 11.36 14.30 -2.58
C SER A 62 12.57 15.22 -2.49
N LYS A 63 13.62 14.92 -3.26
CA LYS A 63 14.86 15.72 -3.30
C LYS A 63 15.40 15.80 -4.72
N ALA A 64 15.80 17.00 -5.13
CA ALA A 64 16.43 17.26 -6.43
C ALA A 64 15.61 16.73 -7.63
N GLY A 65 14.28 16.87 -7.57
CA GLY A 65 13.37 16.46 -8.66
C GLY A 65 13.18 14.95 -8.78
N LYS A 66 13.62 14.15 -7.79
CA LYS A 66 13.31 12.72 -7.66
C LYS A 66 12.60 12.47 -6.35
N SER A 67 11.73 11.47 -6.33
CA SER A 67 11.08 11.00 -5.12
C SER A 67 11.44 9.56 -4.83
N SER A 68 11.64 9.26 -3.56
CA SER A 68 11.92 7.91 -3.07
C SER A 68 11.17 7.68 -1.77
N GLY A 69 10.71 6.45 -1.56
CA GLY A 69 9.92 6.14 -0.39
C GLY A 69 9.80 4.66 -0.09
N THR A 70 9.16 4.37 1.04
CA THR A 70 8.79 3.03 1.48
C THR A 70 7.29 2.93 1.62
N ILE A 71 6.75 1.77 1.26
CA ILE A 71 5.35 1.42 1.36
C ILE A 71 5.26 0.24 2.34
N THR A 72 4.38 0.34 3.33
CA THR A 72 4.13 -0.70 4.33
C THR A 72 2.65 -1.04 4.36
N ILE A 73 2.33 -2.32 4.20
CA ILE A 73 0.94 -2.82 4.22
C ILE A 73 0.85 -4.01 5.17
N PRO A 74 0.24 -3.85 6.35
CA PRO A 74 -0.12 -4.97 7.22
C PRO A 74 -1.12 -5.89 6.49
N SER A 75 -0.99 -7.21 6.63
CA SER A 75 -1.91 -8.16 6.00
C SER A 75 -2.15 -9.41 6.84
N SER A 76 -3.32 -10.00 6.63
CA SER A 76 -3.77 -11.27 7.20
C SER A 76 -4.68 -11.99 6.22
N LEU A 77 -4.12 -12.26 5.04
CA LEU A 77 -4.80 -12.93 3.92
C LEU A 77 -5.16 -14.41 4.19
N ASP A 78 -4.71 -14.98 5.30
CA ASP A 78 -4.90 -16.40 5.66
C ASP A 78 -6.19 -16.69 6.43
N ARG A 79 -7.15 -15.75 6.43
CA ARG A 79 -8.47 -15.93 7.06
C ARG A 79 -9.58 -16.18 6.05
#